data_AF-A0A806XCN2-F1
#
_entry.id   AF-A0A806XCN2-F1
#
_cell.length_a   1.000
_cell.length_b   1.000
_cell.length_c   1.000
_cell.angle_alpha   90.00
_cell.angle_beta   90.00
_cell.angle_gamma   90.00
#
_symmetry.space_group_name_H-M   'P 1'
#
loop_
_entity.id
_entity.type
_entity.pdbx_description
1 polymer ?
#
loop_
_entity_poly.entity_id
_entity_poly.type
_entity_poly.pdbx_seq_one_letter_code
_entity_poly.pdbx_strand_id
1 'polypeptide(L)'
;MSNYNEPRRVRDNPPVYIASSRVINVVNCDTHQRAVFERIYFSDYWGEGEAIAKRGAVGQWESYPEESLIGIVAGMTCQIKPERLKPEPAKDTRPTLLGGFDA
;
A
#
# COMPACT_ATOMS: atom_id res chain seq x y z
N MET A 1 3.08 2.81 3.62
CA MET A 1 4.11 1.75 3.66
C MET A 1 4.19 1.22 5.07
N SER A 2 4.46 -0.08 5.23
CA SER A 2 4.55 -0.70 6.55
C SER A 2 5.71 -1.68 6.56
N ASN A 3 6.66 -1.48 7.47
CA ASN A 3 7.68 -2.48 7.81
C ASN A 3 7.10 -3.41 8.87
N TYR A 4 7.34 -4.70 8.75
CA TYR A 4 6.96 -5.67 9.78
C TYR A 4 8.08 -5.78 10.82
N ASN A 5 7.72 -5.99 12.08
CA ASN A 5 8.73 -6.09 13.15
C ASN A 5 9.77 -7.19 12.83
N GLU A 6 9.33 -8.30 12.25
CA GLU A 6 10.18 -9.39 11.77
C GLU A 6 9.70 -9.86 10.39
N PRO A 7 10.60 -10.30 9.49
CA PRO A 7 10.22 -10.85 8.21
C PRO A 7 9.38 -12.13 8.37
N ARG A 8 8.19 -12.14 7.77
CA ARG A 8 7.28 -13.29 7.82
C ARG A 8 7.61 -14.27 6.70
N ARG A 9 7.91 -15.53 7.05
CA ARG A 9 8.03 -16.62 6.07
C ARG A 9 6.66 -16.95 5.46
N VAL A 10 6.59 -17.05 4.14
CA VAL A 10 5.36 -17.34 3.38
C VAL A 10 5.47 -18.55 2.44
N ARG A 11 6.67 -19.06 2.21
CA ARG A 11 6.93 -20.34 1.54
C ARG A 11 8.14 -21.01 2.17
N ASP A 12 8.13 -22.34 2.26
CA ASP A 12 9.21 -23.08 2.89
C ASP A 12 10.35 -23.46 1.94
N ASN A 13 10.04 -23.93 0.73
CA ASN A 13 11.04 -24.41 -0.22
C ASN A 13 10.77 -23.93 -1.67
N PRO A 14 11.64 -23.08 -2.26
CA PRO A 14 12.69 -22.34 -1.58
C PRO A 14 12.06 -21.33 -0.59
N PRO A 15 12.76 -20.98 0.51
CA PRO A 15 12.21 -20.11 1.53
C PRO A 15 11.95 -18.70 0.99
N VAL A 16 10.78 -18.15 1.28
CA VAL A 16 10.38 -16.78 0.87
C VAL A 16 9.88 -16.03 2.09
N TYR A 17 10.35 -14.80 2.24
CA TYR A 17 10.01 -13.92 3.35
C TYR A 17 9.42 -12.62 2.86
N ILE A 18 8.59 -12.00 3.70
CA ILE A 18 8.06 -10.67 3.49
C ILE A 18 8.49 -9.81 4.69
N ALA A 19 9.27 -8.75 4.44
CA ALA A 19 9.69 -7.81 5.47
C ALA A 19 8.88 -6.50 5.47
N SER A 20 8.26 -6.14 4.34
CA SER A 20 7.45 -4.92 4.27
C SER A 20 6.31 -5.00 3.24
N SER A 21 5.44 -3.99 3.26
CA SER A 21 4.43 -3.79 2.23
C SER A 21 4.22 -2.32 1.87
N ARG A 22 3.83 -2.08 0.61
CA ARG A 22 3.36 -0.78 0.11
C ARG A 22 1.89 -0.90 -0.28
N VAL A 23 1.14 0.17 -0.04
CA VAL A 23 -0.29 0.28 -0.36
C VAL A 23 -0.53 1.64 -0.99
N ILE A 24 -1.29 1.68 -2.08
CA ILE A 24 -1.81 2.93 -2.63
C ILE A 24 -3.14 3.25 -1.95
N ASN A 25 -3.23 4.43 -1.35
CA ASN A 25 -4.47 4.98 -0.79
C ASN A 25 -4.86 6.19 -1.62
N VAL A 26 -6.11 6.25 -2.05
CA VAL A 26 -6.72 7.47 -2.56
C VAL A 26 -7.63 8.01 -1.47
N VAL A 27 -7.53 9.30 -1.20
CA VAL A 27 -8.28 10.00 -0.16
C VAL A 27 -9.16 11.04 -0.83
N ASN A 28 -10.44 11.06 -0.46
CA ASN A 28 -11.35 12.15 -0.78
C ASN A 28 -11.33 13.14 0.40
N CYS A 29 -10.75 14.31 0.15
CA CYS A 29 -10.60 15.36 1.15
C CYS A 29 -11.91 16.04 1.55
N ASP A 30 -12.95 15.95 0.72
CA ASP A 30 -14.25 16.58 0.98
C ASP A 30 -15.18 15.67 1.80
N THR A 31 -15.11 14.35 1.57
CA THR A 31 -16.05 13.39 2.19
C THR A 31 -15.46 12.58 3.33
N HIS A 32 -14.17 12.76 3.65
CA HIS A 32 -13.44 11.95 4.63
C HIS A 32 -13.54 10.44 4.36
N GLN A 33 -13.43 10.10 3.08
CA GLN A 33 -13.42 8.72 2.60
C GLN A 33 -12.09 8.36 1.98
N ARG A 34 -11.72 7.09 2.07
CA ARG A 34 -10.56 6.55 1.39
C ARG A 34 -10.93 5.33 0.56
N ALA A 35 -10.18 5.10 -0.49
CA ALA A 35 -10.19 3.86 -1.24
C ALA A 35 -8.78 3.26 -1.22
N VAL A 36 -8.69 1.98 -0.86
CA VAL A 36 -7.44 1.24 -0.84
C VAL A 36 -7.31 0.47 -2.15
N PHE A 37 -6.22 0.73 -2.86
CA PHE A 37 -5.89 0.04 -4.10
C PHE A 37 -4.81 -1.02 -3.82
N GLU A 38 -4.10 -1.38 -4.88
CA GLU A 38 -2.96 -2.27 -4.92
C GLU A 38 -2.10 -2.26 -3.64
N ARG A 39 -1.94 -3.46 -3.08
CA ARG A 39 -0.94 -3.75 -2.04
C ARG A 39 0.12 -4.68 -2.61
N ILE A 40 1.39 -4.32 -2.42
CA ILE A 40 2.52 -5.16 -2.80
C ILE A 40 3.31 -5.50 -1.54
N TYR A 41 3.73 -6.75 -1.45
CA TYR A 41 4.56 -7.29 -0.39
C TYR A 41 5.98 -7.48 -0.91
N PHE A 42 6.96 -7.19 -0.06
CA PHE A 42 8.36 -7.06 -0.44
C PHE A 42 9.27 -7.88 0.44
N SER A 43 10.36 -8.41 -0.13
CA SER A 43 11.37 -9.21 0.57
C SER A 43 12.10 -8.39 1.64
N ASP A 44 12.35 -7.11 1.35
CA ASP A 44 13.17 -6.22 2.17
C ASP A 44 12.30 -5.15 2.84
N TYR A 45 12.91 -4.41 3.77
CA TYR A 45 12.26 -3.26 4.39
C TYR A 45 12.06 -2.11 3.40
N TRP A 46 11.18 -1.17 3.75
CA TRP A 46 10.92 0.06 3.00
C TRP A 46 10.34 -0.13 1.60
N GLY A 47 9.67 -1.27 1.36
CA GLY A 47 9.02 -1.56 0.09
C GLY A 47 10.01 -1.88 -1.04
N GLU A 48 11.20 -2.35 -0.68
CA GLU A 48 12.31 -2.63 -1.59
C GLU A 48 12.56 -4.13 -1.77
N GLY A 49 13.48 -4.47 -2.67
CA GLY A 49 13.82 -5.85 -2.98
C GLY A 49 12.81 -6.51 -3.92
N GLU A 50 12.66 -7.83 -3.79
CA GLU A 50 11.78 -8.62 -4.65
C GLU A 50 10.31 -8.35 -4.31
N ALA A 51 9.49 -8.15 -5.34
CA ALA A 51 8.04 -8.14 -5.19
C ALA A 51 7.57 -9.59 -4.96
N ILE A 52 7.09 -9.89 -3.75
CA ILE A 52 6.74 -11.26 -3.36
C ILE A 52 5.34 -11.63 -3.82
N ALA A 53 4.37 -10.78 -3.50
CA ALA A 53 2.97 -11.00 -3.83
C ALA A 53 2.27 -9.66 -4.01
N LYS A 54 1.18 -9.65 -4.77
CA LYS A 54 0.39 -8.46 -5.04
C LYS A 54 -1.08 -8.75 -4.81
N ARG A 55 -1.72 -7.94 -3.99
CA ARG A 55 -3.17 -7.96 -3.78
C ARG A 55 -3.77 -6.86 -4.64
N GLY A 56 -4.53 -7.25 -5.66
CA GLY A 56 -5.34 -6.32 -6.43
C GLY A 56 -6.62 -6.04 -5.66
N ALA A 57 -6.75 -4.87 -5.04
CA ALA A 57 -8.02 -4.44 -4.47
C ALA A 57 -8.76 -3.57 -5.49
N VAL A 58 -10.03 -3.88 -5.74
CA VAL A 58 -10.96 -2.90 -6.32
C VAL A 58 -11.25 -1.90 -5.22
N GLY A 59 -10.71 -0.69 -5.33
CA GLY A 59 -10.87 0.34 -4.30
C GLY A 59 -12.34 0.65 -4.05
N GLN A 60 -12.87 0.23 -2.91
CA GLN A 60 -14.18 0.66 -2.41
C GLN A 60 -13.98 1.87 -1.50
N TRP A 61 -14.88 2.84 -1.61
CA TRP A 61 -14.87 4.00 -0.73
C TRP A 61 -15.35 3.60 0.66
N GLU A 62 -14.52 3.87 1.67
CA GLU A 62 -14.83 3.66 3.07
C GLU A 62 -14.55 4.95 3.85
N SER A 63 -15.47 5.31 4.74
CA SER A 63 -15.23 6.41 5.68
C SER A 63 -14.10 6.04 6.64
N TYR A 64 -13.28 7.02 7.01
CA TYR A 64 -12.26 6.85 8.05
C TYR A 64 -12.49 7.81 9.23
N PRO A 65 -12.18 7.41 10.47
CA PRO A 65 -12.18 8.33 11.61
C PRO A 65 -11.02 9.33 11.50
N GLU A 66 -11.26 10.60 11.85
CA GLU A 66 -10.25 11.66 11.76
C GLU A 66 -9.07 11.43 12.70
N GLU A 67 -9.33 10.86 13.88
CA GLU A 67 -8.35 10.53 14.91
C GLU A 67 -7.53 9.27 14.60
N SER A 68 -7.90 8.53 13.55
CA SER A 68 -7.14 7.35 13.12
C SER A 68 -5.83 7.74 12.43
N LEU A 69 -4.87 6.81 12.34
CA LEU A 69 -3.61 7.06 11.63
C LEU A 69 -3.84 7.53 10.18
N ILE A 70 -4.84 6.97 9.49
CA ILE A 70 -5.16 7.43 8.13
C ILE A 70 -5.84 8.80 8.14
N GLY A 71 -6.68 9.10 9.13
CA GLY A 71 -7.31 10.42 9.30
C GLY A 71 -6.28 11.53 9.50
N ILE A 72 -5.28 11.28 10.36
CA ILE A 72 -4.17 12.21 10.59
C ILE A 72 -3.37 12.45 9.31
N VAL A 73 -2.99 11.38 8.60
CA VAL A 73 -2.21 11.49 7.34
C VAL A 73 -3.02 12.15 6.23
N ALA A 74 -4.31 11.82 6.12
CA ALA A 74 -5.24 12.42 5.17
C ALA A 74 -5.39 13.92 5.45
N GLY A 75 -5.61 14.32 6.71
CA GLY A 75 -5.72 15.71 7.11
C GLY A 75 -4.49 16.53 6.74
N MET A 76 -3.28 15.99 6.92
CA MET A 76 -2.04 16.64 6.47
C MET A 76 -1.94 16.72 4.94
N THR A 77 -2.30 15.63 4.25
CA THR A 77 -2.20 15.54 2.78
C THR A 77 -3.19 16.48 2.09
N CYS A 78 -4.40 16.60 2.63
CA CYS A 78 -5.48 17.43 2.09
C CYS A 78 -5.21 18.94 2.21
N GLN A 79 -4.19 19.36 2.97
CA GLN A 79 -3.72 20.75 2.99
C GLN A 79 -2.78 21.09 1.81
N ILE A 80 -2.31 20.07 1.08
CA ILE A 80 -1.45 20.29 -0.09
C ILE A 80 -2.33 20.72 -1.26
N LYS A 81 -2.02 21.89 -1.83
CA LYS A 81 -2.70 22.38 -3.03
C LYS A 81 -2.54 21.39 -4.19
N PRO A 82 -3.62 20.99 -4.90
CA PRO A 82 -3.56 19.99 -5.96
C PRO A 82 -2.51 20.27 -7.03
N GLU A 83 -2.27 21.54 -7.38
CA GLU A 83 -1.31 21.95 -8.41
C GLU A 83 0.16 21.68 -8.01
N ARG A 84 0.40 21.37 -6.73
CA ARG A 84 1.74 21.04 -6.20
C ARG A 84 1.96 19.54 -6.08
N LEU A 85 0.94 18.72 -6.36
CA LEU A 85 1.07 17.27 -6.32
C LEU A 85 1.94 16.80 -7.48
N LYS A 86 2.77 15.80 -7.21
CA LYS A 86 3.46 15.07 -8.27
C LYS A 86 2.43 14.24 -9.04
N PRO A 87 2.70 13.91 -10.32
CA PRO A 87 1.88 12.97 -11.07
C PRO A 87 1.71 11.65 -10.31
N GLU A 88 0.61 10.95 -10.60
CA GLU A 88 0.37 9.62 -10.05
C GLU A 88 1.59 8.71 -10.31
N PRO A 89 2.09 7.98 -9.29
CA PRO A 89 3.14 7.00 -9.51
C PRO A 89 2.72 5.96 -10.53
N ALA A 90 3.65 5.57 -11.42
CA ALA A 90 3.39 4.48 -12.35
C ALA A 90 3.02 3.20 -11.59
N LYS A 91 2.06 2.44 -12.15
CA LYS A 91 1.70 1.12 -11.64
C LYS A 91 2.93 0.23 -11.58
N ASP A 92 3.07 -0.51 -10.49
CA ASP A 92 4.17 -1.47 -10.35
C ASP A 92 3.93 -2.66 -11.28
N THR A 93 4.83 -2.82 -12.25
CA THR A 93 4.78 -3.89 -13.26
C THR A 93 5.75 -5.03 -12.97
N ARG A 94 6.47 -4.99 -11.84
CA ARG A 94 7.41 -6.05 -11.48
C ARG A 94 6.65 -7.38 -11.35
N PRO A 95 7.19 -8.49 -11.90
CA PRO A 95 6.62 -9.80 -11.67
C PRO A 95 6.70 -10.13 -10.19
N THR A 96 5.67 -10.80 -9.67
CA THR A 96 5.66 -11.25 -8.28
C THR A 96 6.07 -12.71 -8.18
N LEU A 97 6.88 -13.04 -7.17
CA LEU A 97 7.38 -14.41 -6.96
C LEU A 97 6.25 -15.43 -6.70
N LEU A 98 5.18 -15.01 -6.05
CA LEU A 98 4.04 -15.85 -5.68
C LEU A 98 2.74 -15.49 -6.44
N GLY A 99 2.80 -14.60 -7.43
CA GLY A 99 1.63 -14.18 -8.20
C GLY A 99 0.75 -13.13 -7.51
N GLY A 100 -0.45 -12.94 -8.07
CA GLY A 100 -1.49 -12.06 -7.53
C GLY A 100 -2.54 -12.85 -6.76
N PHE A 101 -3.24 -12.19 -5.83
CA PHE A 101 -4.38 -12.77 -5.14
C PHE A 101 -5.50 -11.74 -4.94
N ASP A 102 -6.73 -12.23 -4.92
CA ASP A 102 -7.93 -11.40 -4.75
C ASP A 102 -8.18 -11.06 -3.28
N ALA A 103 -9.00 -10.03 -3.07
CA ALA A 103 -9.27 -9.45 -1.76
C ALA A 103 -10.37 -10.16 -0.98
#